data_AF-A0A838XIW0-F1
#
_entry.id   AF-A0A838XIW0-F1
#
_cell.length_a   1.000
_cell.length_b   1.000
_cell.length_c   1.000
_cell.angle_alpha   90.00
_cell.angle_beta   90.00
_cell.angle_gamma   90.00
#
_symmetry.space_group_name_H-M   'P 1'
#
loop_
_entity.id
_entity.type
_entity.pdbx_description
1 polymer ?
#
loop_
_entity_poly.entity_id
_entity_poly.type
_entity_poly.pdbx_seq_one_letter_code
_entity_poly.pdbx_strand_id
1 'polypeptide(L)'
;MPAGAQSITVRANPDVVRQTIVANATQRGTPIAQNQPNMVVLERTVSDPIPALDKEFGPSNNGVRKFRIRVRFQGEACKTLVVQDVFVINNAGTALEQVFSLTQPQYNNRDSLVGLKAKAESAATCL
;
A
#
# COMPACT_ATOMS: atom_id res chain seq x y z
N MET A 1 -11.34 9.53 -6.62
CA MET A 1 -10.15 8.75 -6.20
C MET A 1 -8.98 9.73 -6.00
N PRO A 2 -8.06 9.50 -5.05
CA PRO A 2 -6.89 10.37 -4.89
C PRO A 2 -6.00 10.37 -6.14
N ALA A 3 -5.29 11.46 -6.39
CA ALA A 3 -4.33 11.55 -7.49
C ALA A 3 -3.21 10.52 -7.32
N GLY A 4 -2.87 9.79 -8.40
CA GLY A 4 -1.86 8.74 -8.38
C GLY A 4 -2.29 7.42 -7.73
N ALA A 5 -3.51 7.33 -7.19
CA ALA A 5 -4.05 6.08 -6.66
C ALA A 5 -4.29 5.06 -7.77
N GLN A 6 -4.09 3.78 -7.46
CA GLN A 6 -4.43 2.67 -8.34
C GLN A 6 -5.65 1.93 -7.79
N SER A 7 -6.42 1.30 -8.67
CA SER A 7 -7.53 0.44 -8.25
C SER A 7 -7.69 -0.80 -9.09
N ILE A 8 -8.28 -1.82 -8.49
CA ILE A 8 -8.69 -3.03 -9.18
C ILE A 8 -9.95 -3.60 -8.52
N THR A 9 -10.79 -4.25 -9.31
CA THR A 9 -11.90 -5.06 -8.78
C THR A 9 -11.45 -6.49 -8.63
N VAL A 10 -11.69 -7.06 -7.45
CA VAL A 10 -11.33 -8.43 -7.07
C VAL A 10 -12.59 -9.23 -6.83
N ARG A 11 -12.64 -10.43 -7.39
CA ARG A 11 -13.73 -11.40 -7.24
C ARG A 11 -13.61 -12.18 -5.93
N ALA A 12 -13.65 -11.44 -4.83
CA ALA A 12 -13.58 -11.97 -3.47
C ALA A 12 -14.30 -11.00 -2.54
N ASN A 13 -14.66 -11.47 -1.34
CA ASN A 13 -15.20 -10.62 -0.30
C ASN A 13 -14.09 -9.77 0.35
N PRO A 14 -14.43 -8.67 1.06
CA PRO A 14 -13.45 -7.80 1.70
C PRO A 14 -12.51 -8.51 2.68
N ASP A 15 -12.98 -9.53 3.40
CA ASP A 15 -12.15 -10.24 4.38
C ASP A 15 -11.10 -11.12 3.71
N VAL A 16 -11.45 -11.83 2.63
CA VAL A 16 -10.48 -12.58 1.82
C VAL A 16 -9.41 -11.65 1.22
N VAL A 17 -9.82 -10.47 0.74
CA VAL A 17 -8.87 -9.45 0.27
C VAL A 17 -7.92 -9.03 1.39
N ARG A 18 -8.45 -8.69 2.57
CA ARG A 18 -7.66 -8.31 3.75
C ARG A 18 -6.67 -9.40 4.13
N GLN A 19 -7.13 -10.64 4.28
CA GLN A 19 -6.29 -11.79 4.62
C GLN A 19 -5.18 -12.01 3.59
N THR A 20 -5.50 -11.86 2.30
CA THR A 20 -4.50 -11.97 1.22
C THR A 20 -3.43 -10.89 1.31
N ILE A 21 -3.82 -9.64 1.62
CA ILE A 21 -2.85 -8.54 1.84
C ILE A 21 -1.94 -8.86 3.02
N VAL A 22 -2.52 -9.28 4.16
CA VAL A 22 -1.77 -9.63 5.37
C VAL A 22 -0.80 -10.78 5.10
N ALA A 23 -1.27 -11.86 4.49
CA ALA A 23 -0.44 -13.01 4.15
C ALA A 23 0.73 -12.63 3.22
N ASN A 24 0.47 -11.80 2.20
CA ASN A 24 1.52 -11.30 1.30
C ASN A 24 2.53 -10.41 2.03
N ALA A 25 2.08 -9.55 2.94
CA ALA A 25 2.96 -8.68 3.73
C ALA A 25 3.85 -9.52 4.65
N THR A 26 3.27 -10.48 5.38
CA THR A 26 4.01 -11.42 6.24
C THR A 26 5.02 -12.24 5.44
N GLN A 27 4.64 -12.81 4.30
CA GLN A 27 5.54 -13.59 3.43
C GLN A 27 6.75 -12.76 2.95
N ARG A 28 6.55 -11.46 2.70
CA ARG A 28 7.59 -10.55 2.21
C ARG A 28 8.37 -9.87 3.34
N GLY A 29 8.01 -10.11 4.60
CA GLY A 29 8.57 -9.39 5.75
C GLY A 29 8.23 -7.89 5.76
N THR A 30 7.14 -7.47 5.08
CA THR A 30 6.70 -6.08 5.07
C THR A 30 5.90 -5.77 6.35
N PRO A 31 6.33 -4.80 7.18
CA PRO A 31 5.59 -4.42 8.38
C PRO A 31 4.17 -3.91 8.09
N ILE A 32 3.23 -4.37 8.91
CA ILE A 32 1.84 -3.91 8.90
C ILE A 32 1.68 -2.86 10.00
N ALA A 33 1.45 -1.62 9.62
CA ALA A 33 1.21 -0.51 10.56
C ALA A 33 -0.24 -0.47 11.04
N GLN A 34 -1.20 -0.84 10.19
CA GLN A 34 -2.63 -0.93 10.54
C GLN A 34 -3.30 -2.08 9.79
N ASN A 35 -4.16 -2.82 10.49
CA ASN A 35 -4.98 -3.90 9.93
C ASN A 35 -6.43 -3.72 10.39
N GLN A 36 -7.25 -3.12 9.53
CA GLN A 36 -8.65 -2.80 9.80
C GLN A 36 -9.57 -3.59 8.84
N PRO A 37 -10.88 -3.74 9.16
CA PRO A 37 -11.81 -4.52 8.34
C PRO A 37 -11.99 -4.04 6.89
N ASN A 38 -11.64 -2.79 6.58
CA ASN A 38 -11.77 -2.17 5.25
C ASN A 38 -10.47 -1.49 4.76
N MET A 39 -9.38 -1.66 5.49
CA MET A 39 -8.11 -1.02 5.18
C MET A 39 -6.92 -1.76 5.79
N VAL A 40 -5.83 -1.87 5.04
CA VAL A 40 -4.52 -2.27 5.55
C VAL A 40 -3.50 -1.19 5.20
N VAL A 41 -2.67 -0.81 6.17
CA VAL A 41 -1.54 0.10 5.97
C VAL A 41 -0.25 -0.66 6.18
N LEU A 42 0.60 -0.66 5.16
CA LEU A 42 1.93 -1.24 5.18
C LEU A 42 2.96 -0.12 5.24
N GLU A 43 4.03 -0.32 6.00
CA GLU A 43 5.15 0.63 6.05
C GLU A 43 6.46 -0.07 5.76
N ARG A 44 7.18 0.41 4.75
CA ARG A 44 8.50 -0.10 4.39
C ARG A 44 9.53 1.00 4.55
N THR A 45 10.54 0.75 5.38
CA THR A 45 11.70 1.63 5.49
C THR A 45 12.47 1.66 4.17
N VAL A 46 12.89 2.85 3.76
CA VAL A 46 13.79 3.08 2.63
C VAL A 46 15.21 3.10 3.19
N SER A 47 15.98 2.04 2.90
CA SER A 47 17.35 1.87 3.39
C SER A 47 18.33 2.81 2.69
N ASP A 48 18.16 3.01 1.39
CA ASP A 48 19.10 3.73 0.56
C ASP A 48 18.54 5.09 0.13
N PRO A 49 19.37 6.14 0.07
CA PRO A 49 18.96 7.43 -0.47
C PRO A 49 18.35 7.29 -1.86
N ILE A 50 17.26 8.02 -2.12
CA ILE A 50 16.62 8.08 -3.44
C ILE A 50 16.69 9.54 -3.89
N PRO A 51 17.70 9.93 -4.70
CA PRO A 51 17.94 11.34 -5.05
C PRO A 51 16.73 12.03 -5.70
N ALA A 52 15.91 11.28 -6.46
CA ALA A 52 14.68 11.80 -7.04
C ALA A 52 13.66 12.24 -5.97
N LEU A 53 13.52 11.46 -4.89
CA LEU A 53 12.63 11.82 -3.77
C LEU A 53 13.21 12.97 -2.94
N ASP A 54 14.54 13.03 -2.78
CA ASP A 54 15.17 14.15 -2.07
C ASP A 54 15.00 15.47 -2.82
N LYS A 55 15.10 15.44 -4.15
CA LYS A 55 14.87 16.60 -5.00
C LYS A 55 13.43 17.10 -4.93
N GLU A 56 12.47 16.18 -4.82
CA GLU A 56 11.05 16.51 -4.87
C GLU A 56 10.47 16.87 -3.49
N PHE A 57 10.83 16.12 -2.46
CA PHE A 57 10.22 16.20 -1.12
C PHE A 57 11.21 16.63 -0.03
N GLY A 58 12.44 16.97 -0.40
CA GLY A 58 13.53 17.24 0.53
C GLY A 58 14.14 15.97 1.13
N PRO A 59 15.34 16.06 1.72
CA PRO A 59 16.01 14.92 2.35
C PRO A 59 15.32 14.48 3.64
N SER A 60 15.46 13.21 3.99
CA SER A 60 15.09 12.67 5.30
C SER A 60 16.33 12.60 6.20
N ASN A 61 16.74 13.73 6.75
CA ASN A 61 18.01 13.90 7.46
C ASN A 61 17.92 13.76 9.00
N ASN A 62 16.72 13.74 9.57
CA ASN A 62 16.49 13.67 11.02
C ASN A 62 15.85 12.36 11.47
N GLY A 63 15.48 11.49 10.53
CA GLY A 63 14.91 10.18 10.80
C GLY A 63 14.83 9.34 9.53
N VAL A 64 14.26 8.15 9.63
CA VAL A 64 14.17 7.23 8.49
C VAL A 64 13.14 7.70 7.48
N ARG A 65 13.41 7.46 6.20
CA ARG A 65 12.39 7.55 5.15
C ARG A 65 11.59 6.27 5.10
N LYS A 66 10.27 6.37 4.92
CA LYS A 66 9.38 5.22 4.71
C LYS A 66 8.50 5.42 3.48
N PHE A 67 8.18 4.32 2.82
CA PHE A 67 6.98 4.24 1.99
C PHE A 67 5.83 3.73 2.84
N ARG A 68 4.73 4.48 2.88
CA ARG A 68 3.46 4.04 3.47
C ARG A 68 2.51 3.69 2.35
N ILE A 69 2.12 2.42 2.27
CA ILE A 69 1.18 1.91 1.27
C ILE A 69 -0.14 1.69 1.98
N ARG A 70 -1.17 2.42 1.57
CA ARG A 70 -2.51 2.28 2.11
C ARG A 70 -3.39 1.57 1.10
N VAL A 71 -3.90 0.40 1.46
CA VAL A 71 -4.82 -0.38 0.66
C VAL A 71 -6.19 -0.34 1.32
N ARG A 72 -7.14 0.33 0.69
CA ARG A 72 -8.55 0.39 1.10
C ARG A 72 -9.36 -0.56 0.25
N PHE A 73 -10.35 -1.20 0.84
CA PHE A 73 -11.19 -2.15 0.12
C PHE A 73 -12.62 -2.13 0.65
N GLN A 74 -13.56 -2.20 -0.28
CA GLN A 74 -14.99 -2.14 0.01
C GLN A 74 -15.77 -2.92 -1.05
N GLY A 75 -16.86 -3.54 -0.64
CA GLY A 75 -17.73 -4.29 -1.56
C GLY A 75 -18.43 -5.44 -0.88
N GLU A 76 -18.84 -6.40 -1.69
CA GLU A 76 -19.70 -7.52 -1.32
C GLU A 76 -19.03 -8.87 -1.66
N ALA A 77 -19.75 -9.96 -1.40
CA ALA A 77 -19.22 -11.33 -1.36
C ALA A 77 -18.29 -11.73 -2.53
N CYS A 78 -18.58 -11.29 -3.75
CA CYS A 78 -17.78 -11.63 -4.94
C CYS A 78 -17.37 -10.42 -5.77
N LYS A 79 -17.39 -9.23 -5.17
CA LYS A 79 -17.04 -7.98 -5.85
C LYS A 79 -16.55 -6.97 -4.84
N THR A 80 -15.23 -6.93 -4.68
CA THR A 80 -14.55 -5.94 -3.83
C THR A 80 -13.75 -4.99 -4.71
N LEU A 81 -14.00 -3.69 -4.56
CA LEU A 81 -13.14 -2.65 -5.09
C LEU A 81 -11.96 -2.45 -4.14
N VAL A 82 -10.74 -2.57 -4.66
CA VAL A 82 -9.50 -2.32 -3.94
C VAL A 82 -8.84 -1.07 -4.49
N VAL A 83 -8.43 -0.17 -3.61
CA VAL A 83 -7.76 1.10 -3.93
C VAL A 83 -6.45 1.19 -3.17
N GLN A 84 -5.34 1.43 -3.87
CA GLN A 84 -3.99 1.57 -3.31
C GLN A 84 -3.47 2.99 -3.51
N ASP A 85 -3.09 3.61 -2.40
CA ASP A 85 -2.37 4.89 -2.36
C ASP A 85 -0.95 4.64 -1.80
N VAL A 86 0.04 5.38 -2.27
CA VAL A 86 1.41 5.33 -1.72
C VAL A 86 1.84 6.72 -1.29
N PHE A 87 2.49 6.79 -0.14
CA PHE A 87 3.03 8.01 0.43
C PHE A 87 4.52 7.81 0.72
N VAL A 88 5.30 8.88 0.60
CA VAL A 88 6.62 8.97 1.21
C VAL A 88 6.49 9.70 2.54
N ILE A 89 7.17 9.17 3.54
CA ILE A 89 7.30 9.78 4.86
C ILE A 89 8.77 10.11 5.06
N ASN A 90 9.07 11.38 5.27
CA ASN A 90 10.40 11.84 5.67
C ASN A 90 10.44 11.98 7.19
N ASN A 91 11.60 11.69 7.77
CA ASN A 91 11.89 11.80 9.21
C ASN A 91 10.85 11.06 10.07
N ALA A 92 10.45 9.85 9.64
CA ALA A 92 9.37 9.11 10.27
C ALA A 92 9.67 8.84 11.76
N GLY A 93 8.66 9.05 12.62
CA GLY A 93 8.76 8.87 14.06
C GLY A 93 9.45 10.01 14.82
N THR A 94 9.68 11.15 14.17
CA THR A 94 10.34 12.32 14.77
C THR A 94 9.41 13.53 14.79
N ALA A 95 9.80 14.59 15.52
CA ALA A 95 9.06 15.86 15.54
C ALA A 95 9.04 16.57 14.16
N LEU A 96 9.88 16.16 13.22
CA LEU A 96 10.00 16.72 11.87
C LEU A 96 9.39 15.78 10.81
N GLU A 97 8.50 14.86 11.21
CA GLU A 97 7.83 13.95 10.29
C GLU A 97 7.01 14.72 9.24
N GLN A 98 7.18 14.37 7.98
CA GLN A 98 6.43 14.94 6.86
C GLN A 98 5.92 13.83 5.96
N VAL A 99 4.67 13.95 5.51
CA VAL A 99 4.00 12.94 4.67
C VAL A 99 3.61 13.57 3.34
N PHE A 100 4.04 12.95 2.24
CA PHE A 100 3.75 13.41 0.88
C PHE A 100 3.11 12.29 0.08
N SER A 101 2.12 12.62 -0.74
CA SER A 101 1.50 11.66 -1.66
C SER A 101 2.44 11.40 -2.83
N LEU A 102 2.71 10.13 -3.15
CA LEU A 102 3.46 9.76 -4.34
C LEU A 102 2.48 9.56 -5.49
N THR A 103 2.50 10.49 -6.42
CA THR A 103 1.59 10.46 -7.58
C THR A 103 2.24 9.84 -8.81
N GLN A 104 3.56 9.66 -8.79
CA GLN A 104 4.31 9.17 -9.94
C GLN A 104 4.10 7.65 -10.11
N PRO A 105 3.82 7.18 -11.34
CA PRO A 105 3.47 5.77 -11.59
C PRO A 105 4.50 4.74 -11.11
N GLN A 106 5.80 5.07 -11.12
CA GLN A 106 6.86 4.14 -10.72
C GLN A 106 6.81 3.75 -9.24
N TYR A 107 6.21 4.59 -8.37
CA TYR A 107 6.10 4.31 -6.93
C TYR A 107 4.79 3.62 -6.55
N ASN A 108 3.77 3.70 -7.41
CA ASN A 108 2.47 3.07 -7.22
C ASN A 108 2.07 2.27 -8.47
N ASN A 109 2.90 1.29 -8.84
CA ASN A 109 2.61 0.45 -10.00
C ASN A 109 1.41 -0.47 -9.71
N ARG A 110 0.48 -0.55 -10.67
CA ARG A 110 -0.70 -1.41 -10.64
C ARG A 110 -0.38 -2.90 -10.55
N ASP A 111 0.83 -3.34 -10.90
CA ASP A 111 1.24 -4.75 -10.84
C ASP A 111 1.06 -5.38 -9.46
N SER A 112 1.24 -4.61 -8.37
CA SER A 112 0.98 -5.11 -7.01
C SER A 112 -0.48 -5.51 -6.82
N LEU A 113 -1.41 -4.73 -7.37
CA LEU A 113 -2.85 -4.99 -7.32
C LEU A 113 -3.24 -6.15 -8.22
N VAL A 114 -2.58 -6.35 -9.36
CA VAL A 114 -2.79 -7.51 -10.24
C VAL A 114 -2.38 -8.80 -9.51
N GLY A 115 -1.20 -8.81 -8.88
CA GLY A 115 -0.75 -9.95 -8.08
C GLY A 115 -1.64 -10.23 -6.87
N LEU A 116 -2.14 -9.19 -6.20
CA LEU A 116 -3.14 -9.31 -5.13
C LEU A 116 -4.42 -9.95 -5.65
N LYS A 117 -4.96 -9.44 -6.77
CA LYS A 117 -6.18 -9.96 -7.39
C LYS A 117 -6.07 -11.45 -7.68
N ALA A 118 -5.01 -11.87 -8.38
CA ALA A 118 -4.82 -13.28 -8.73
C ALA A 118 -4.83 -14.20 -7.49
N LYS A 119 -4.12 -13.82 -6.42
CA LYS A 119 -4.07 -14.60 -5.18
C LYS A 119 -5.41 -14.62 -4.45
N ALA A 120 -6.07 -13.48 -4.32
CA ALA A 120 -7.34 -13.37 -3.62
C ALA A 120 -8.44 -14.14 -4.36
N GLU A 121 -8.46 -14.09 -5.69
CA GLU A 121 -9.43 -14.82 -6.52
C GLU A 121 -9.17 -16.33 -6.51
N SER A 122 -7.91 -16.77 -6.45
CA SER A 122 -7.60 -18.20 -6.30
C SER A 122 -8.04 -18.79 -4.95
N ALA A 123 -8.18 -17.96 -3.92
CA ALA A 123 -8.61 -18.36 -2.58
C ALA A 123 -10.11 -18.16 -2.35
N ALA A 124 -10.80 -17.45 -3.25
CA ALA A 124 -12.22 -17.16 -3.14
C ALA A 124 -13.08 -18.29 -3.73
N THR A 125 -14.26 -18.51 -3.15
CA THR A 125 -15.25 -19.48 -3.64
C THR A 125 -16.22 -18.88 -4.66
N CYS A 126 -15.84 -17.76 -5.29
CA CYS A 126 -16.70 -17.02 -6.20
C CYS A 126 -16.72 -17.67 -7.59
N LEU A 127 -17.83 -18.35 -7.90
CA LEU A 127 -18.14 -18.97 -9.20
C LEU A 127 -18.50 -17.97 -10.26
#